data_AF-A0A0B2RT87-F1
#
_entry.id   AF-A0A0B2RT87-F1
#
_cell.length_a   1.000
_cell.length_b   1.000
_cell.length_c   1.000
_cell.angle_alpha   90.00
_cell.angle_beta   90.00
_cell.angle_gamma   90.00
#
_symmetry.space_group_name_H-M   'P 1'
#
loop_
_entity.id
_entity.type
_entity.pdbx_description
1 polymer ?
#
loop_
_entity_poly.entity_id
_entity_poly.type
_entity_poly.pdbx_seq_one_letter_code
_entity_poly.pdbx_strand_id
1 'polypeptide(L)'
;MDRLHRTRSATVALKCLFTLHNIVSERKGPLTLKDNLSHYPSNGGRNALNVSTFRDDTDVETMELSAWVRWYANVLEHVLTVSRVLGYYLINSNDGTREVFSSVELFREIRGLVDFVEQVSHAPESLHLQKIELVFNVVRLVCEDYGRVQREILRRVEEGGNRVEDLDVGELREFVRCMKRLEGCREKLVVLFVNRKRNDAFWDLIGKVKYKGVEVMEEMEGKWLMVVKKGMNELAESTRFANPFLEPGEFMYSGPTGWRVATCQPVPTVG
;
A
#
# COMPACT_ATOMS: atom_id res chain seq x y z
N MET A 1 22.94 -3.85 19.70
CA MET A 1 23.09 -3.47 18.27
C MET A 1 24.55 -3.54 17.80
N ASP A 2 25.53 -3.17 18.63
CA ASP A 2 26.97 -3.16 18.28
C ASP A 2 27.49 -4.44 17.62
N ARG A 3 27.03 -5.62 18.08
CA ARG A 3 27.46 -6.90 17.50
C ARG A 3 26.99 -7.08 16.06
N LEU A 4 25.80 -6.59 15.72
CA LEU A 4 25.23 -6.66 14.36
C LEU A 4 26.04 -5.77 13.39
N HIS A 5 26.44 -4.58 13.82
CA HIS A 5 27.18 -3.65 12.96
C HIS A 5 28.68 -3.96 12.82
N ARG A 6 29.27 -4.71 13.77
CA ARG A 6 30.70 -5.06 13.73
C ARG A 6 30.98 -6.41 13.09
N THR A 7 29.99 -7.29 12.99
CA THR A 7 30.19 -8.63 12.44
C THR A 7 30.29 -8.58 10.91
N ARG A 8 31.22 -9.37 10.36
CA ARG A 8 31.26 -9.70 8.92
C ARG A 8 30.61 -11.04 8.61
N SER A 9 30.33 -11.85 9.64
CA SER A 9 29.73 -13.18 9.49
C SER A 9 28.20 -13.07 9.34
N ALA A 10 27.66 -13.58 8.23
CA ALA A 10 26.23 -13.65 7.96
C ALA A 10 25.48 -14.46 9.02
N THR A 11 26.06 -15.59 9.46
CA THR A 11 25.47 -16.42 10.53
C THR A 11 25.37 -15.66 11.85
N VAL A 12 26.40 -14.90 12.23
CA VAL A 12 26.36 -14.08 13.46
C VAL A 12 25.33 -12.96 13.33
N ALA A 13 25.27 -12.29 12.18
CA ALA A 13 24.28 -11.25 11.92
C ALA A 13 22.85 -11.80 12.01
N LEU A 14 22.60 -12.96 11.38
CA LEU A 14 21.30 -13.61 11.41
C LEU A 14 20.89 -14.05 12.82
N LYS A 15 21.82 -14.57 13.63
CA LYS A 15 21.58 -14.86 15.05
C LYS A 15 21.23 -13.60 15.84
N CYS A 16 21.94 -12.48 15.61
CA CYS A 16 21.61 -11.21 16.26
C CYS A 16 20.20 -10.74 15.91
N LEU A 17 19.81 -10.80 14.63
CA LEU A 17 18.45 -10.46 14.19
C LEU A 17 17.41 -11.43 14.78
N PHE A 18 17.73 -12.72 14.87
CA PHE A 18 16.84 -13.72 15.46
C PHE A 18 16.60 -13.45 16.95
N THR A 19 17.65 -13.13 17.70
CA THR A 19 17.53 -12.71 19.09
C THR A 19 16.73 -11.41 19.22
N LEU A 20 16.98 -10.42 18.36
CA LEU A 20 16.21 -9.17 18.33
C LEU A 20 14.71 -9.44 18.11
N HIS A 21 14.38 -10.31 17.15
CA HIS A 21 13.00 -10.69 16.88
C HIS A 21 12.34 -11.29 18.13
N ASN A 22 12.98 -12.26 18.79
CA ASN A 22 12.42 -12.85 20.01
C ASN A 22 12.17 -11.78 21.10
N ILE A 23 13.10 -10.84 21.29
CA ILE A 23 12.94 -9.75 22.26
C ILE A 23 11.75 -8.83 21.92
N VAL A 24 11.59 -8.48 20.64
CA VAL A 24 10.45 -7.67 20.17
C VAL A 24 9.13 -8.45 20.31
N SER A 25 9.18 -9.76 20.06
CA SER A 25 8.04 -10.67 20.10
C SER A 25 7.63 -11.13 21.51
N GLU A 26 8.51 -11.01 22.51
CA GLU A 26 8.19 -11.37 23.89
C GLU A 26 7.15 -10.42 24.49
N ARG A 27 6.01 -10.98 24.91
CA ARG A 27 4.90 -10.25 25.55
C ARG A 27 5.29 -9.50 26.84
N LYS A 28 6.37 -9.93 27.49
CA LYS A 28 6.92 -9.40 28.75
C LYS A 28 8.20 -8.56 28.57
N GLY A 29 8.64 -8.32 27.34
CA GLY A 29 9.78 -7.43 27.09
C GLY A 29 9.49 -6.04 27.68
N PRO A 30 10.49 -5.33 28.26
CA PRO A 30 10.27 -4.02 28.83
C PRO A 30 9.63 -3.11 27.78
N LEU A 31 8.46 -2.54 28.09
CA LEU A 31 7.74 -1.60 27.20
C LEU A 31 8.70 -0.51 26.68
N THR A 32 9.61 -0.06 27.55
CA THR A 32 10.69 0.87 27.22
C THR A 32 11.60 0.42 26.09
N LEU A 33 11.97 -0.86 25.96
CA LEU A 33 12.84 -1.30 24.85
C LEU A 33 12.09 -1.31 23.52
N LYS A 34 10.81 -1.72 23.55
CA LYS A 34 9.97 -1.72 22.36
C LYS A 34 9.64 -0.30 21.90
N ASP A 35 9.40 0.60 22.85
CA ASP A 35 9.09 2.00 22.59
C ASP A 35 10.34 2.76 22.10
N ASN A 36 11.53 2.43 22.61
CA ASN A 36 12.80 2.96 22.09
C ASN A 36 13.12 2.42 20.68
N LEU A 37 12.79 1.16 20.36
CA LEU A 37 12.98 0.59 19.03
C LEU A 37 11.94 1.08 18.01
N SER A 38 10.72 1.41 18.44
CA SER A 38 9.69 1.99 17.57
C SER A 38 9.87 3.51 17.36
N HIS A 39 10.54 4.20 18.28
CA HIS A 39 11.02 5.59 18.13
C HIS A 39 12.35 5.72 17.39
N TYR A 40 12.98 4.61 16.99
CA TYR A 40 14.27 4.63 16.31
C TYR A 40 14.14 4.07 14.86
N PRO A 41 14.34 4.91 13.82
CA PRO A 41 14.63 6.33 13.87
C PRO A 41 13.35 7.15 14.14
N SER A 42 13.54 8.28 14.81
CA SER A 42 12.51 9.27 15.16
C SER A 42 11.79 9.86 13.93
N ASN A 43 12.30 9.56 12.73
CA ASN A 43 11.83 10.01 11.44
C ASN A 43 11.40 8.83 10.54
N GLY A 44 10.63 7.87 11.04
CA GLY A 44 9.84 6.94 10.20
C GLY A 44 10.55 6.31 8.99
N GLY A 45 11.86 6.08 9.10
CA GLY A 45 12.71 5.71 7.98
C GLY A 45 12.79 4.21 7.79
N ARG A 46 12.81 3.77 6.53
CA ARG A 46 13.28 2.44 6.12
C ARG A 46 14.78 2.34 6.44
N ASN A 47 15.27 1.17 6.87
CA ASN A 47 16.66 0.85 7.25
C ASN A 47 17.11 1.26 8.67
N ALA A 48 16.22 1.19 9.67
CA ALA A 48 16.56 1.40 11.09
C ALA A 48 17.73 0.52 11.59
N LEU A 49 17.80 -0.72 11.12
CA LEU A 49 18.83 -1.68 11.49
C LEU A 49 20.12 -1.51 10.68
N ASN A 50 20.10 -0.66 9.63
CA ASN A 50 21.24 -0.31 8.77
C ASN A 50 22.09 -1.52 8.32
N VAL A 51 21.44 -2.55 7.79
CA VAL A 51 22.11 -3.74 7.23
C VAL A 51 21.83 -3.93 5.74
N SER A 52 21.27 -2.93 5.05
CA SER A 52 20.91 -3.03 3.63
C SER A 52 22.10 -3.33 2.71
N THR A 53 23.31 -2.93 3.09
CA THR A 53 24.57 -3.21 2.38
C THR A 53 25.35 -4.38 2.97
N PHE A 54 24.77 -5.13 3.92
CA PHE A 54 25.45 -6.26 4.56
C PHE A 54 25.78 -7.35 3.55
N ARG A 55 27.04 -7.80 3.59
CA ARG A 55 27.57 -8.82 2.70
C ARG A 55 28.73 -9.58 3.36
N ASP A 56 28.62 -10.89 3.37
CA ASP A 56 29.65 -11.86 3.75
C ASP A 56 30.10 -12.57 2.46
N ASP A 57 31.34 -12.32 2.05
CA ASP A 57 31.95 -12.83 0.80
C ASP A 57 32.88 -14.03 1.06
N THR A 58 32.69 -14.73 2.18
CA THR A 58 33.55 -15.87 2.55
C THR A 58 33.38 -17.05 1.59
N ASP A 59 32.15 -17.35 1.19
CA ASP A 59 31.79 -18.43 0.27
C ASP A 59 30.41 -18.16 -0.36
N VAL A 60 29.98 -19.03 -1.29
CA VAL A 60 28.71 -18.86 -2.01
C VAL A 60 27.50 -18.95 -1.08
N GLU A 61 27.51 -19.88 -0.12
CA GLU A 61 26.41 -20.07 0.84
C GLU A 61 26.30 -18.84 1.76
N THR A 62 27.42 -18.29 2.22
CA THR A 62 27.43 -17.07 3.07
C THR A 62 27.03 -15.81 2.30
N MET A 63 27.32 -15.73 1.00
CA MET A 63 26.83 -14.66 0.13
C MET A 63 25.30 -14.72 -0.03
N GLU A 64 24.75 -15.91 -0.23
CA GLU A 64 23.29 -16.10 -0.26
C GLU A 64 22.66 -15.84 1.12
N LEU A 65 23.31 -16.28 2.21
CA LEU A 65 22.87 -16.01 3.57
C LEU A 65 22.86 -14.51 3.89
N SER A 66 23.73 -13.73 3.25
CA SER A 66 23.71 -12.26 3.36
C SER A 66 22.45 -11.65 2.75
N ALA A 67 21.86 -12.26 1.72
CA ALA A 67 20.54 -11.86 1.23
C ALA A 67 19.45 -12.14 2.27
N TRP A 68 19.52 -13.28 2.98
CA TRP A 68 18.62 -13.60 4.08
C TRP A 68 18.75 -12.65 5.27
N VAL A 69 19.97 -12.22 5.62
CA VAL A 69 20.22 -11.19 6.65
C VAL A 69 19.53 -9.89 6.28
N ARG A 70 19.73 -9.41 5.04
CA ARG A 70 19.10 -8.17 4.54
C ARG A 70 17.59 -8.26 4.53
N TRP A 71 17.05 -9.33 3.97
CA TRP A 71 15.61 -9.58 3.93
C TRP A 71 15.01 -9.61 5.33
N TYR A 72 15.61 -10.38 6.25
CA TYR A 72 15.06 -10.54 7.59
C TYR A 72 15.09 -9.25 8.40
N ALA A 73 16.16 -8.46 8.28
CA ALA A 73 16.20 -7.15 8.91
C ALA A 73 15.09 -6.22 8.38
N ASN A 74 14.87 -6.19 7.06
CA ASN A 74 13.77 -5.42 6.48
C ASN A 74 12.42 -5.90 7.00
N VAL A 75 12.21 -7.22 7.16
CA VAL A 75 10.98 -7.76 7.76
C VAL A 75 10.80 -7.25 9.20
N LEU A 76 11.84 -7.26 10.03
CA LEU A 76 11.77 -6.76 11.41
C LEU A 76 11.43 -5.27 11.48
N GLU A 77 11.97 -4.47 10.57
CA GLU A 77 11.61 -3.05 10.47
C GLU A 77 10.14 -2.85 10.10
N HIS A 78 9.59 -3.72 9.25
CA HIS A 78 8.16 -3.70 8.94
C HIS A 78 7.31 -4.18 10.12
N VAL A 79 7.77 -5.16 10.92
CA VAL A 79 7.08 -5.55 12.18
C VAL A 79 6.94 -4.36 13.12
N LEU A 80 8.02 -3.59 13.30
CA LEU A 80 8.02 -2.38 14.12
C LEU A 80 7.12 -1.29 13.52
N THR A 81 7.21 -1.08 12.21
CA THR A 81 6.39 -0.09 11.49
C THR A 81 4.90 -0.41 11.59
N VAL A 82 4.49 -1.67 11.36
CA VAL A 82 3.10 -2.11 11.50
C VAL A 82 2.63 -1.95 12.93
N SER A 83 3.45 -2.31 13.93
CA SER A 83 3.09 -2.11 15.34
C SER A 83 2.82 -0.63 15.67
N ARG A 84 3.61 0.28 15.10
CA ARG A 84 3.37 1.73 15.23
C ARG A 84 2.12 2.19 14.51
N VAL A 85 1.89 1.71 13.29
CA VAL A 85 0.72 2.05 12.47
C VAL A 85 -0.59 1.63 13.15
N LEU A 86 -0.61 0.43 13.75
CA LEU A 86 -1.77 -0.08 14.49
C LEU A 86 -1.96 0.58 15.87
N GLY A 87 -0.93 1.27 16.38
CA GLY A 87 -0.92 1.84 17.73
C GLY A 87 -0.80 0.81 18.86
N TYR A 88 -0.51 -0.45 18.52
CA TYR A 88 -0.22 -1.52 19.46
C TYR A 88 0.67 -2.57 18.79
N TYR A 89 1.47 -3.28 19.59
CA TYR A 89 2.30 -4.37 19.06
C TYR A 89 1.43 -5.53 18.58
N LEU A 90 1.75 -6.11 17.41
CA LEU A 90 1.03 -7.26 16.83
C LEU A 90 0.88 -8.47 17.79
N ILE A 91 1.72 -8.55 18.83
CA ILE A 91 1.67 -9.59 19.87
C ILE A 91 0.63 -9.30 20.98
N ASN A 92 0.24 -8.04 21.14
CA ASN A 92 -0.67 -7.56 22.18
C ASN A 92 -2.12 -7.41 21.70
N SER A 93 -2.45 -7.84 20.48
CA SER A 93 -3.83 -7.86 19.98
C SER A 93 -4.67 -8.87 20.76
N ASN A 94 -5.11 -8.48 21.95
CA ASN A 94 -6.28 -9.05 22.59
C ASN A 94 -7.50 -8.44 21.91
N ASP A 95 -8.56 -9.23 21.86
CA ASP A 95 -9.80 -9.09 21.09
C ASP A 95 -10.70 -7.88 21.45
N GLY A 96 -10.09 -6.70 21.69
CA GLY A 96 -10.77 -5.48 22.13
C GLY A 96 -11.08 -4.55 20.97
N THR A 97 -12.34 -4.59 20.52
CA THR A 97 -13.17 -3.47 20.06
C THR A 97 -12.44 -2.16 19.71
N ARG A 98 -11.82 -2.11 18.53
CA ARG A 98 -11.66 -0.87 17.77
C ARG A 98 -12.59 -0.96 16.58
N GLU A 99 -13.87 -0.63 16.81
CA GLU A 99 -14.95 -0.81 15.81
C GLU A 99 -15.25 0.46 15.00
N VAL A 100 -14.52 1.56 15.21
CA VAL A 100 -14.72 2.79 14.42
C VAL A 100 -13.38 3.30 13.92
N PHE A 101 -13.07 3.01 12.66
CA PHE A 101 -11.93 3.60 11.96
C PHE A 101 -12.42 4.81 11.16
N SER A 102 -11.74 5.95 11.25
CA SER A 102 -11.88 6.95 10.19
C SER A 102 -11.37 6.36 8.86
N SER A 103 -11.93 6.78 7.71
CA SER A 103 -11.49 6.28 6.39
C SER A 103 -9.96 6.43 6.23
N VAL A 104 -9.42 7.57 6.66
CA VAL A 104 -8.00 7.90 6.62
C VAL A 104 -7.14 6.92 7.44
N GLU A 105 -7.56 6.59 8.67
CA GLU A 105 -6.84 5.64 9.52
C GLU A 105 -6.90 4.23 8.96
N LEU A 106 -8.06 3.81 8.47
CA LEU A 106 -8.26 2.50 7.85
C LEU A 106 -7.30 2.29 6.68
N PHE A 107 -7.23 3.25 5.75
CA PHE A 107 -6.33 3.14 4.59
C PHE A 107 -4.86 3.20 4.96
N ARG A 108 -4.49 4.03 5.94
CA ARG A 108 -3.12 4.08 6.45
C ARG A 108 -2.72 2.73 7.04
N GLU A 109 -3.60 2.11 7.80
CA GLU A 109 -3.36 0.81 8.42
C GLU A 109 -3.30 -0.32 7.40
N ILE A 110 -4.25 -0.39 6.47
CA ILE A 110 -4.23 -1.37 5.37
C ILE A 110 -2.94 -1.24 4.56
N ARG A 111 -2.53 -0.02 4.21
CA ARG A 111 -1.29 0.20 3.46
C ARG A 111 -0.08 -0.34 4.21
N GLY A 112 0.07 -0.01 5.50
CA GLY A 112 1.18 -0.53 6.30
C GLY A 112 1.20 -2.05 6.42
N LEU A 113 0.03 -2.68 6.54
CA LEU A 113 -0.10 -4.13 6.58
C LEU A 113 0.26 -4.78 5.22
N VAL A 114 -0.19 -4.20 4.11
CA VAL A 114 0.16 -4.67 2.76
C VAL A 114 1.66 -4.51 2.49
N ASP A 115 2.26 -3.40 2.90
CA ASP A 115 3.71 -3.15 2.78
C ASP A 115 4.52 -4.25 3.51
N PHE A 116 4.07 -4.68 4.69
CA PHE A 116 4.68 -5.82 5.39
C PHE A 116 4.58 -7.12 4.59
N VAL A 117 3.40 -7.44 4.03
CA VAL A 117 3.20 -8.66 3.27
C VAL A 117 4.05 -8.69 2.00
N GLU A 118 4.15 -7.56 1.29
CA GLU A 118 5.05 -7.42 0.16
C GLU A 118 6.51 -7.66 0.57
N GLN A 119 6.96 -7.06 1.68
CA GLN A 119 8.33 -7.28 2.16
C GLN A 119 8.61 -8.76 2.48
N VAL A 120 7.66 -9.47 3.09
CA VAL A 120 7.79 -10.92 3.32
C VAL A 120 7.85 -11.69 2.00
N SER A 121 7.05 -11.29 1.01
CA SER A 121 7.02 -11.92 -0.32
C SER A 121 8.33 -11.75 -1.11
N HIS A 122 9.16 -10.77 -0.77
CA HIS A 122 10.48 -10.53 -1.36
C HIS A 122 11.60 -11.36 -0.73
N ALA A 123 11.28 -12.54 -0.19
CA ALA A 123 12.28 -13.46 0.35
C ALA A 123 13.31 -13.89 -0.72
N PRO A 124 14.57 -14.16 -0.34
CA PRO A 124 15.58 -14.62 -1.28
C PRO A 124 15.19 -15.91 -1.99
N GLU A 125 15.57 -16.04 -3.27
CA GLU A 125 15.28 -17.22 -4.09
C GLU A 125 16.07 -18.47 -3.67
N SER A 126 17.11 -18.31 -2.83
CA SER A 126 17.90 -19.39 -2.25
C SER A 126 17.13 -20.16 -1.15
N LEU A 127 15.93 -20.64 -1.49
CA LEU A 127 15.02 -21.37 -0.60
C LEU A 127 15.62 -22.67 -0.08
N HIS A 128 16.60 -23.23 -0.79
CA HIS A 128 17.36 -24.40 -0.34
C HIS A 128 18.08 -24.15 0.99
N LEU A 129 18.37 -22.89 1.35
CA LEU A 129 18.95 -22.52 2.64
C LEU A 129 18.00 -22.72 3.82
N GLN A 130 16.69 -22.93 3.58
CA GLN A 130 15.75 -23.32 4.64
C GLN A 130 16.08 -24.69 5.26
N LYS A 131 16.98 -25.49 4.66
CA LYS A 131 17.55 -26.69 5.31
C LYS A 131 18.44 -26.36 6.51
N ILE A 132 18.96 -25.12 6.57
CA ILE A 132 19.74 -24.62 7.70
C ILE A 132 18.78 -24.26 8.83
N GLU A 133 18.97 -24.86 10.00
CA GLU A 133 18.09 -24.71 11.16
C GLU A 133 17.82 -23.24 11.52
N LEU A 134 18.83 -22.37 11.42
CA LEU A 134 18.68 -20.94 11.71
C LEU A 134 17.74 -20.26 10.71
N VAL A 135 17.88 -20.53 9.41
CA VAL A 135 17.03 -19.95 8.36
C VAL A 135 15.60 -20.49 8.48
N PHE A 136 15.45 -21.79 8.73
CA PHE A 136 14.15 -22.40 9.02
C PHE A 136 13.43 -21.69 10.17
N ASN A 137 14.13 -21.49 11.29
CA ASN A 137 13.56 -20.83 12.47
C ASN A 137 13.22 -19.36 12.21
N VAL A 138 14.02 -18.65 11.39
CA VAL A 138 13.70 -17.29 10.94
C VAL A 138 12.41 -17.27 10.13
N VAL A 139 12.28 -18.14 9.11
CA VAL A 139 11.06 -18.23 8.29
C VAL A 139 9.85 -18.62 9.13
N ARG A 140 10.03 -19.51 10.12
CA ARG A 140 8.99 -19.90 11.07
C ARG A 140 8.46 -18.72 11.88
N LEU A 141 9.34 -17.88 12.43
CA LEU A 141 8.92 -16.68 13.17
C LEU A 141 8.21 -15.67 12.26
N VAL A 142 8.75 -15.41 11.07
CA VAL A 142 8.11 -14.51 10.08
C VAL A 142 6.73 -15.04 9.66
N CYS A 143 6.56 -16.36 9.56
CA CYS A 143 5.26 -16.97 9.30
C CYS A 143 4.25 -16.72 10.44
N GLU A 144 4.71 -16.70 11.70
CA GLU A 144 3.84 -16.38 12.84
C GLU A 144 3.39 -14.92 12.80
N ASP A 145 4.29 -13.99 12.48
CA ASP A 145 3.95 -12.57 12.29
C ASP A 145 2.98 -12.38 11.12
N TYR A 146 3.24 -13.06 10.00
CA TYR A 146 2.35 -13.05 8.85
C TYR A 146 0.95 -13.52 9.23
N GLY A 147 0.82 -14.58 10.03
CA GLY A 147 -0.47 -15.03 10.53
C GLY A 147 -1.19 -14.00 11.41
N ARG A 148 -0.45 -13.17 12.17
CA ARG A 148 -1.03 -12.04 12.93
C ARG A 148 -1.49 -10.92 12.01
N VAL A 149 -0.64 -10.53 11.06
CA VAL A 149 -0.94 -9.50 10.05
C VAL A 149 -2.13 -9.89 9.19
N GLN A 150 -2.27 -11.16 8.80
CA GLN A 150 -3.43 -11.64 8.05
C GLN A 150 -4.76 -11.39 8.78
N ARG A 151 -4.81 -11.61 10.11
CA ARG A 151 -6.03 -11.33 10.90
C ARG A 151 -6.35 -9.84 10.93
N GLU A 152 -5.33 -9.00 11.06
CA GLU A 152 -5.50 -7.54 11.05
C GLU A 152 -5.89 -6.99 9.68
N ILE A 153 -5.39 -7.60 8.58
CA ILE A 153 -5.84 -7.32 7.22
C ILE A 153 -7.30 -7.72 7.05
N LEU A 154 -7.68 -8.94 7.49
CA LEU A 154 -9.04 -9.44 7.34
C LEU A 154 -10.05 -8.45 7.93
N ARG A 155 -9.88 -8.08 9.21
CA ARG A 155 -10.73 -7.12 9.92
C ARG A 155 -10.92 -5.80 9.17
N ARG A 156 -9.83 -5.25 8.65
CA ARG A 156 -9.83 -3.94 7.96
C ARG A 156 -10.38 -4.01 6.54
N VAL A 157 -10.15 -5.12 5.85
CA VAL A 157 -10.67 -5.33 4.50
C VAL A 157 -12.18 -5.61 4.55
N GLU A 158 -12.66 -6.31 5.57
CA GLU A 158 -14.11 -6.45 5.83
C GLU A 158 -14.75 -5.09 6.08
N GLU A 159 -14.19 -4.29 6.99
CA GLU A 159 -14.67 -2.93 7.28
C GLU A 159 -14.65 -2.03 6.03
N GLY A 160 -13.51 -2.00 5.30
CA GLY A 160 -13.39 -1.21 4.08
C GLY A 160 -14.31 -1.69 2.96
N GLY A 161 -14.58 -3.00 2.89
CA GLY A 161 -15.50 -3.60 1.93
C GLY A 161 -16.97 -3.25 2.22
N ASN A 162 -17.33 -3.13 3.50
CA ASN A 162 -18.66 -2.69 3.93
C ASN A 162 -18.93 -1.23 3.55
N ARG A 163 -17.89 -0.39 3.54
CA ARG A 163 -17.97 1.06 3.27
C ARG A 163 -17.59 1.47 1.86
N VAL A 164 -17.36 0.50 0.97
CA VAL A 164 -16.79 0.73 -0.37
C VAL A 164 -17.62 1.68 -1.23
N GLU A 165 -18.93 1.74 -1.01
CA GLU A 165 -19.89 2.60 -1.73
C GLU A 165 -19.82 4.07 -1.25
N ASP A 166 -19.32 4.30 -0.03
CA ASP A 166 -19.23 5.62 0.60
C ASP A 166 -17.88 6.31 0.34
N LEU A 167 -16.92 5.61 -0.27
CA LEU A 167 -15.57 6.12 -0.53
C LEU A 167 -15.54 7.08 -1.71
N ASP A 168 -14.67 8.09 -1.65
CA ASP A 168 -14.38 8.90 -2.84
C ASP A 168 -13.56 8.09 -3.86
N VAL A 169 -13.52 8.56 -5.11
CA VAL A 169 -12.83 7.87 -6.22
C VAL A 169 -11.34 7.64 -5.93
N GLY A 170 -10.69 8.58 -5.24
CA GLY A 170 -9.29 8.47 -4.83
C GLY A 170 -9.09 7.43 -3.73
N GLU A 171 -9.92 7.45 -2.69
CA GLU A 171 -9.93 6.45 -1.61
C GLU A 171 -10.20 5.04 -2.15
N LEU A 172 -11.22 4.89 -3.00
CA LEU A 172 -11.61 3.62 -3.62
C LEU A 172 -10.48 3.05 -4.49
N ARG A 173 -9.85 3.90 -5.31
CA ARG A 173 -8.70 3.50 -6.14
C ARG A 173 -7.53 3.02 -5.28
N GLU A 174 -7.22 3.74 -4.19
CA GLU A 174 -6.16 3.34 -3.26
C GLU A 174 -6.47 2.01 -2.56
N PHE A 175 -7.73 1.80 -2.18
CA PHE A 175 -8.19 0.55 -1.57
C PHE A 175 -8.03 -0.64 -2.52
N VAL A 176 -8.53 -0.52 -3.76
CA VAL A 176 -8.38 -1.54 -4.81
C VAL A 176 -6.90 -1.79 -5.13
N ARG A 177 -6.07 -0.74 -5.17
CA ARG A 177 -4.62 -0.85 -5.38
C ARG A 177 -3.96 -1.70 -4.29
N CYS A 178 -4.33 -1.49 -3.02
CA CYS A 178 -3.84 -2.30 -1.91
C CYS A 178 -4.21 -3.79 -2.06
N MET A 179 -5.44 -4.09 -2.51
CA MET A 179 -5.86 -5.48 -2.71
C MET A 179 -5.08 -6.15 -3.85
N LYS A 180 -4.87 -5.45 -4.98
CA LYS A 180 -4.07 -5.95 -6.11
C LYS A 180 -2.62 -6.28 -5.69
N ARG A 181 -2.01 -5.40 -4.90
CA ARG A 181 -0.67 -5.60 -4.34
C ARG A 181 -0.60 -6.84 -3.45
N LEU A 182 -1.60 -7.01 -2.59
CA LEU A 182 -1.68 -8.16 -1.68
C LEU A 182 -1.81 -9.48 -2.47
N GLU A 183 -2.68 -9.54 -3.47
CA GLU A 183 -2.83 -10.72 -4.34
C GLU A 183 -1.54 -11.07 -5.08
N GLY A 184 -0.79 -10.06 -5.55
CA GLY A 184 0.49 -10.25 -6.22
C GLY A 184 1.55 -10.95 -5.35
N CYS A 185 1.36 -10.99 -4.03
CA CYS A 185 2.26 -11.69 -3.10
C CYS A 185 1.93 -13.18 -2.95
N ARG A 186 0.74 -13.63 -3.36
CA ARG A 186 0.18 -14.95 -3.00
C ARG A 186 1.12 -16.11 -3.36
N GLU A 187 1.60 -16.16 -4.60
CA GLU A 187 2.42 -17.27 -5.09
C GLU A 187 3.76 -17.37 -4.33
N LYS A 188 4.45 -16.23 -4.16
CA LYS A 188 5.72 -16.17 -3.43
C LYS A 188 5.56 -16.59 -1.97
N LEU A 189 4.45 -16.22 -1.33
CA LEU A 189 4.17 -16.60 0.05
C LEU A 189 3.86 -18.09 0.19
N VAL A 190 3.14 -18.69 -0.77
CA VAL A 190 2.90 -20.14 -0.80
C VAL A 190 4.21 -20.90 -0.95
N VAL A 191 5.11 -20.42 -1.83
CA VAL A 191 6.44 -20.99 -2.04
C VAL A 191 7.34 -20.80 -0.82
N LEU A 192 7.26 -19.67 -0.12
CA LEU A 192 8.06 -19.43 1.09
C LEU A 192 7.63 -20.32 2.26
N PHE A 193 6.32 -20.55 2.41
CA PHE A 193 5.72 -21.21 3.58
C PHE A 193 5.20 -22.62 3.33
N VAL A 194 5.73 -23.35 2.33
CA VAL A 194 5.40 -24.69 1.76
C VAL A 194 4.58 -25.70 2.60
N ASN A 195 4.59 -25.61 3.93
CA ASN A 195 4.04 -26.57 4.89
C ASN A 195 2.84 -26.05 5.74
N ARG A 196 2.07 -25.05 5.29
CA ARG A 196 0.89 -24.51 6.02
C ARG A 196 -0.39 -24.62 5.19
N LYS A 197 -1.54 -24.76 5.89
CA LYS A 197 -2.88 -24.81 5.27
C LYS A 197 -3.04 -23.65 4.28
N ARG A 198 -3.57 -23.95 3.09
CA ARG A 198 -3.94 -22.93 2.11
C ARG A 198 -4.99 -22.00 2.74
N ASN A 199 -4.66 -20.73 2.88
CA ASN A 199 -5.59 -19.71 3.38
C ASN A 199 -6.52 -19.25 2.25
N ASP A 200 -7.19 -20.18 1.56
CA ASP A 200 -8.01 -19.86 0.39
C ASP A 200 -9.12 -18.87 0.76
N ALA A 201 -9.79 -19.05 1.90
CA ALA A 201 -10.82 -18.13 2.39
C ALA A 201 -10.32 -16.68 2.60
N PHE A 202 -9.07 -16.49 3.04
CA PHE A 202 -8.48 -15.16 3.16
C PHE A 202 -8.36 -14.52 1.77
N TRP A 203 -7.79 -15.24 0.81
CA TRP A 203 -7.60 -14.75 -0.55
C TRP A 203 -8.92 -14.52 -1.29
N ASP A 204 -9.93 -15.37 -1.04
CA ASP A 204 -11.27 -15.22 -1.61
C ASP A 204 -11.94 -13.93 -1.14
N LEU A 205 -11.79 -13.58 0.16
CA LEU A 205 -12.29 -12.30 0.66
C LEU A 205 -11.59 -11.12 -0.01
N ILE A 206 -10.25 -11.13 -0.09
CA ILE A 206 -9.47 -10.07 -0.75
C ILE A 206 -9.97 -9.89 -2.19
N GLY A 207 -10.13 -10.99 -2.92
CA GLY A 207 -10.63 -11.00 -4.29
C GLY A 207 -12.05 -10.43 -4.40
N LYS A 208 -12.95 -10.85 -3.50
CA LYS A 208 -14.34 -10.36 -3.45
C LYS A 208 -14.41 -8.85 -3.21
N VAL A 209 -13.70 -8.34 -2.20
CA VAL A 209 -13.71 -6.91 -1.87
C VAL A 209 -13.07 -6.08 -2.97
N LYS A 210 -11.99 -6.57 -3.57
CA LYS A 210 -11.37 -5.94 -4.75
C LYS A 210 -12.34 -5.83 -5.92
N TYR A 211 -13.03 -6.92 -6.25
CA TYR A 211 -13.99 -6.93 -7.36
C TYR A 211 -15.12 -5.93 -7.11
N LYS A 212 -15.72 -5.94 -5.90
CA LYS A 212 -16.74 -4.96 -5.51
C LYS A 212 -16.23 -3.52 -5.67
N GLY A 213 -14.99 -3.24 -5.25
CA GLY A 213 -14.42 -1.90 -5.40
C GLY A 213 -14.15 -1.48 -6.85
N VAL A 214 -13.80 -2.42 -7.74
CA VAL A 214 -13.66 -2.15 -9.18
C VAL A 214 -15.01 -1.82 -9.81
N GLU A 215 -16.05 -2.59 -9.49
CA GLU A 215 -17.41 -2.39 -9.99
C GLU A 215 -17.94 -1.00 -9.62
N VAL A 216 -17.80 -0.60 -8.35
CA VAL A 216 -18.21 0.74 -7.89
C VAL A 216 -17.44 1.85 -8.62
N MET A 217 -16.14 1.64 -8.89
CA MET A 217 -15.32 2.60 -9.62
C MET A 217 -15.78 2.76 -11.07
N GLU A 218 -16.08 1.66 -11.75
CA GLU A 218 -16.63 1.66 -13.13
C GLU A 218 -18.00 2.35 -13.20
N GLU A 219 -18.87 2.14 -12.20
CA GLU A 219 -20.14 2.86 -12.10
C GLU A 219 -19.97 4.37 -11.92
N MET A 220 -19.03 4.80 -11.07
CA MET A 220 -18.73 6.22 -10.85
C MET A 220 -18.23 6.88 -12.13
N GLU A 221 -17.32 6.22 -12.86
CA GLU A 221 -16.83 6.68 -14.16
C GLU A 221 -17.96 6.79 -15.19
N GLY A 222 -18.83 5.77 -15.27
CA GLY A 222 -19.99 5.78 -16.15
C GLY A 222 -20.95 6.95 -15.86
N LYS A 223 -21.27 7.19 -14.58
CA LYS A 223 -22.10 8.33 -14.15
C LYS A 223 -21.46 9.67 -14.52
N TRP A 224 -20.15 9.81 -14.31
CA TRP A 224 -19.40 11.03 -14.66
C TRP A 224 -19.43 11.31 -16.17
N LEU A 225 -19.19 10.29 -17.00
CA LEU A 225 -19.23 10.40 -18.47
C LEU A 225 -20.62 10.86 -18.96
N MET A 226 -21.70 10.37 -18.34
CA MET A 226 -23.05 10.79 -18.66
C MET A 226 -23.31 12.26 -18.34
N VAL A 227 -22.85 12.74 -17.18
CA VAL A 227 -22.96 14.15 -16.78
C VAL A 227 -22.18 15.06 -17.72
N VAL A 228 -20.95 14.70 -18.07
CA VAL A 228 -20.12 15.47 -19.02
C VAL A 228 -20.80 15.56 -20.38
N LYS A 229 -21.31 14.44 -20.90
CA LYS A 229 -22.02 14.41 -22.18
C LYS A 229 -23.28 15.29 -22.17
N LYS A 230 -24.03 15.26 -21.06
CA LYS A 230 -25.20 16.14 -20.88
C LYS A 230 -24.79 17.62 -20.88
N GLY A 231 -23.75 18.00 -20.13
CA GLY A 231 -23.25 19.37 -20.09
C GLY A 231 -22.72 19.86 -21.45
N MET A 232 -22.05 19.00 -22.22
CA MET A 232 -21.62 19.32 -23.59
C MET A 232 -22.80 19.54 -24.54
N ASN A 233 -23.85 18.73 -24.43
CA ASN A 233 -25.07 18.91 -25.22
C ASN A 233 -25.79 20.21 -24.85
N GLU A 234 -25.92 20.54 -23.56
CA GLU A 234 -26.53 21.80 -23.09
C GLU A 234 -25.72 23.03 -23.53
N LEU A 235 -24.38 22.96 -23.52
CA LEU A 235 -23.52 24.03 -24.04
C LEU A 235 -23.67 24.19 -25.56
N ALA A 236 -23.74 23.07 -26.30
CA ALA A 236 -23.98 23.08 -27.74
C ALA A 236 -25.36 23.66 -28.11
N GLU A 237 -26.39 23.36 -27.31
CA GLU A 237 -27.73 23.94 -27.45
C GLU A 237 -27.75 25.44 -27.09
N SER A 238 -26.96 25.87 -26.09
CA SER A 238 -26.84 27.30 -25.73
C SER A 238 -26.20 28.13 -26.85
N THR A 239 -25.20 27.60 -27.56
CA THR A 239 -24.65 28.24 -28.78
C THR A 239 -25.61 28.28 -29.97
N ARG A 240 -26.75 27.56 -29.92
CA ARG A 240 -27.80 27.62 -30.95
C ARG A 240 -28.88 28.64 -30.67
N PHE A 241 -28.79 29.42 -29.58
CA PHE A 241 -29.64 30.59 -29.43
C PHE A 241 -29.30 31.58 -30.54
N ALA A 242 -30.22 31.64 -31.50
CA ALA A 242 -30.23 32.54 -32.62
C ALA A 242 -29.93 33.97 -32.15
N ASN A 243 -28.98 34.58 -32.85
CA ASN A 243 -28.67 35.99 -32.71
C ASN A 243 -29.99 36.77 -32.89
N PRO A 244 -30.49 37.51 -31.87
CA PRO A 244 -31.81 38.16 -31.94
C PRO A 244 -31.94 39.26 -33.01
N PHE A 245 -30.84 39.53 -33.73
CA PHE A 245 -30.72 40.59 -34.73
C PHE A 245 -30.76 40.08 -36.19
N LEU A 246 -31.11 38.82 -36.43
CA LEU A 246 -31.24 38.27 -37.79
C LEU A 246 -32.65 37.74 -38.02
N GLU A 247 -33.37 38.33 -38.98
CA GLU A 247 -34.69 37.88 -39.39
C GLU A 247 -34.63 36.53 -40.15
N PRO A 248 -35.68 35.69 -40.09
CA PRO A 248 -35.69 34.38 -40.73
C PRO A 248 -35.73 34.51 -42.26
N GLY A 249 -34.58 34.38 -42.92
CA GLY A 249 -34.52 34.35 -44.39
C GLY A 249 -33.17 34.69 -45.01
N GLU A 250 -32.24 35.31 -44.28
CA GLU A 250 -30.94 35.69 -44.85
C GLU A 250 -29.87 34.61 -44.64
N PHE A 251 -29.56 33.90 -45.71
CA PHE A 251 -28.35 33.08 -45.81
C PHE A 251 -27.13 34.00 -45.87
N MET A 252 -26.30 34.00 -44.83
CA MET A 252 -24.99 34.64 -44.89
C MET A 252 -24.05 33.76 -45.73
N TYR A 253 -23.80 34.17 -46.96
CA TYR A 253 -22.72 33.63 -47.78
C TYR A 253 -21.40 33.86 -47.05
N SER A 254 -20.76 32.79 -46.57
CA SER A 254 -19.36 32.84 -46.16
C SER A 254 -18.49 32.81 -47.42
N GLY A 255 -18.23 34.00 -47.96
CA GLY A 255 -17.21 34.18 -48.98
C GLY A 255 -15.82 33.86 -48.41
N PRO A 256 -14.97 33.11 -49.12
CA PRO A 256 -13.62 32.83 -48.67
C PRO A 256 -12.76 34.04 -49.02
N THR A 257 -12.21 34.70 -47.99
CA THR A 257 -10.89 35.37 -47.92
C THR A 257 -10.94 36.69 -47.14
N GLY A 258 -10.03 36.82 -46.17
CA GLY A 258 -9.20 38.02 -46.08
C GLY A 258 -9.59 39.10 -45.06
N TRP A 259 -8.97 39.00 -43.87
CA TRP A 259 -8.42 40.13 -43.06
C TRP A 259 -9.47 41.01 -42.34
N ARG A 260 -9.26 41.63 -41.18
CA ARG A 260 -8.11 41.87 -40.28
C ARG A 260 -8.68 42.29 -38.92
N VAL A 261 -7.87 42.16 -37.88
CA VAL A 261 -8.08 42.67 -36.52
C VAL A 261 -8.52 44.15 -36.53
N ALA A 262 -9.56 44.49 -35.77
CA ALA A 262 -9.87 45.86 -35.38
C ALA A 262 -9.99 45.95 -33.85
N THR A 263 -8.95 46.49 -33.23
CA THR A 263 -8.95 46.99 -31.86
C THR A 263 -9.71 48.32 -31.83
N CYS A 264 -10.73 48.45 -30.97
CA CYS A 264 -11.38 49.74 -30.72
C CYS A 264 -11.09 50.20 -29.28
N GLN A 265 -10.32 51.29 -29.18
CA GLN A 265 -10.25 52.16 -28.01
C GLN A 265 -11.56 52.97 -27.86
N PRO A 266 -11.87 53.52 -26.67
CA PRO A 266 -13.14 54.17 -26.36
C PRO A 266 -13.06 55.71 -26.41
N VAL A 267 -14.08 56.39 -26.96
CA VAL A 267 -14.31 57.85 -26.83
C VAL A 267 -15.78 58.17 -27.17
N PRO A 268 -16.42 59.27 -26.71
CA PRO A 268 -16.50 59.88 -25.37
C PRO A 268 -17.97 59.99 -24.87
N THR A 269 -18.16 60.27 -23.57
CA THR A 269 -19.44 60.72 -23.00
C THR A 269 -19.59 62.24 -23.12
N VAL A 270 -20.75 62.68 -23.61
CA VAL A 270 -21.23 64.08 -23.53
C VAL A 270 -22.16 64.19 -22.33
N GLY A 271 -21.93 65.20 -21.47
CA GLY A 271 -22.73 65.53 -20.30
C GLY A 271 -21.88 66.19 -19.23
#